data_AF-A0A0K0DF34-F1
#
_entry.id   AF-A0A0K0DF34-F1
#
_cell.length_a   1.000
_cell.length_b   1.000
_cell.length_c   1.000
_cell.angle_alpha   90.00
_cell.angle_beta   90.00
_cell.angle_gamma   90.00
#
_symmetry.space_group_name_H-M   'P 1'
#
loop_
_entity.id
_entity.type
_entity.pdbx_description
1 polymer ?
#
loop_
_entity_poly.entity_id
_entity_poly.type
_entity_poly.pdbx_seq_one_letter_code
_entity_poly.pdbx_strand_id
1 'polypeptide(L)'
;LQVKSKFDSEWRRFSLTANSAEVHSYENFRCLVEKLHHLENVPFTLCYNSAGGDLLPITNDENLRKSFESARPTLRLLIQRKGESWEEKYGYGTDSDRRRKGLSALIPVQKIPKRNYSISNPEDFRQVSSIIDVDIVPEAHRRVRLCKHGSDRPLGFYIRDGTSVRVTERGVAKVQGIFISRLVDGGLAESTGLLGVNDEVLEVNGIYVQGKTLDQVTDMMVANAHNLIITGGFFILEI
;
A
#
# COMPACT_ATOMS: atom_id res chain seq x y z
N LEU A 1 -25.44 0.32 0.92
CA LEU A 1 -24.49 -0.28 -0.06
C LEU A 1 -25.01 -1.64 -0.50
N GLN A 2 -25.08 -1.94 -1.79
CA GLN A 2 -25.46 -3.28 -2.27
C GLN A 2 -24.22 -4.15 -2.49
N VAL A 3 -24.26 -5.38 -1.96
CA VAL A 3 -23.18 -6.37 -2.09
C VAL A 3 -23.71 -7.57 -2.86
N LYS A 4 -22.96 -8.00 -3.88
CA LYS A 4 -23.16 -9.25 -4.61
C LYS A 4 -21.97 -10.16 -4.31
N SER A 5 -22.20 -11.19 -3.52
CA SER A 5 -21.19 -12.15 -3.10
C SER A 5 -21.32 -13.48 -3.85
N LYS A 6 -20.18 -14.06 -4.24
CA LYS A 6 -20.08 -15.35 -4.91
C LYS A 6 -19.23 -16.30 -4.08
N PHE A 7 -19.72 -17.51 -3.83
CA PHE A 7 -18.95 -18.62 -3.28
C PHE A 7 -19.21 -19.86 -4.13
N ASP A 8 -18.17 -20.50 -4.66
CA ASP A 8 -18.27 -21.61 -5.61
C ASP A 8 -19.22 -21.28 -6.80
N SER A 9 -20.39 -21.93 -6.86
CA SER A 9 -21.44 -21.69 -7.86
C SER A 9 -22.61 -20.86 -7.33
N GLU A 10 -22.59 -20.52 -6.03
CA GLU A 10 -23.65 -19.80 -5.35
C GLU A 10 -23.46 -18.28 -5.41
N TRP A 11 -24.57 -17.56 -5.57
CA TRP A 11 -24.61 -16.11 -5.52
C TRP A 11 -25.60 -15.63 -4.45
N ARG A 12 -25.16 -14.72 -3.59
CA ARG A 12 -26.00 -14.04 -2.61
C ARG A 12 -25.93 -12.53 -2.76
N ARG A 13 -27.07 -11.85 -2.60
CA ARG A 13 -27.17 -10.39 -2.60
C ARG A 13 -27.71 -9.92 -1.26
N PHE A 14 -27.05 -8.94 -0.68
CA PHE A 14 -27.48 -8.31 0.56
C PHE A 14 -27.13 -6.83 0.53
N SER A 15 -27.74 -6.08 1.44
CA SER A 15 -27.52 -4.64 1.56
C SER A 15 -26.99 -4.32 2.95
N LEU A 16 -25.97 -3.47 2.99
CA LEU A 16 -25.42 -2.93 4.23
C LEU A 16 -25.84 -1.48 4.41
N THR A 17 -26.22 -1.13 5.63
CA THR A 17 -26.48 0.26 6.04
C THR A 17 -25.18 0.91 6.46
N ALA A 18 -24.97 2.19 6.14
CA ALA A 18 -23.71 2.89 6.40
C ALA A 18 -23.29 2.90 7.89
N ASN A 19 -24.26 2.81 8.81
CA ASN A 19 -23.99 2.83 10.26
C ASN A 19 -23.74 1.43 10.86
N SER A 20 -23.67 0.38 10.04
CA SER A 20 -23.54 -0.99 10.55
C SER A 20 -22.08 -1.29 10.94
N ALA A 21 -21.88 -2.10 11.99
CA ALA A 21 -20.56 -2.41 12.51
C ALA A 21 -19.71 -3.22 11.51
N GLU A 22 -20.37 -3.92 10.59
CA GLU A 22 -19.77 -4.71 9.51
C GLU A 22 -19.20 -3.84 8.38
N VAL A 23 -19.54 -2.55 8.33
CA VAL A 23 -18.93 -1.62 7.36
C VAL A 23 -17.58 -1.10 7.86
N HIS A 24 -17.33 -1.16 9.17
CA HIS A 24 -16.19 -0.52 9.81
C HIS A 24 -15.11 -1.50 10.28
N SER A 25 -15.44 -2.79 10.41
CA SER A 25 -14.52 -3.82 10.87
C SER A 25 -14.55 -5.04 9.95
N TYR A 26 -13.36 -5.43 9.50
CA TYR A 26 -13.13 -6.64 8.71
C TYR A 26 -13.62 -7.89 9.42
N GLU A 27 -13.39 -8.01 10.73
CA GLU A 27 -13.79 -9.18 11.51
C GLU A 27 -15.32 -9.34 11.52
N ASN A 28 -16.04 -8.24 11.74
CA ASN A 28 -17.50 -8.23 11.72
C ASN A 28 -18.05 -8.54 10.32
N PHE A 29 -17.45 -7.95 9.28
CA PHE A 29 -17.81 -8.23 7.89
C PHE A 29 -17.58 -9.69 7.53
N ARG A 30 -16.45 -10.26 7.93
CA ARG A 30 -16.09 -11.66 7.73
C ARG A 30 -17.09 -12.59 8.40
N CYS A 31 -17.43 -12.33 9.67
CA CYS A 31 -18.45 -13.07 10.42
C CYS A 31 -19.83 -13.01 9.74
N LEU A 32 -20.22 -11.85 9.19
CA LEU A 32 -21.47 -11.72 8.45
C LEU A 32 -21.47 -12.59 7.20
N VAL A 33 -20.39 -12.54 6.40
CA VAL A 33 -20.26 -13.34 5.17
C VAL A 33 -20.24 -14.83 5.49
N GLU A 34 -19.57 -15.23 6.57
CA GLU A 34 -19.52 -16.61 7.05
C GLU A 34 -20.93 -17.16 7.38
N LYS A 35 -21.72 -16.41 8.16
CA LYS A 35 -23.11 -16.76 8.48
C LYS A 35 -23.98 -16.79 7.23
N LEU A 36 -23.80 -15.82 6.33
CA LEU A 36 -24.57 -15.74 5.10
C LEU A 36 -24.29 -16.90 4.14
N HIS A 37 -23.07 -17.43 4.06
CA HIS A 37 -22.74 -18.55 3.15
C HIS A 37 -22.64 -19.90 3.85
N HIS A 38 -22.98 -19.99 5.15
CA HIS A 38 -22.87 -21.20 5.98
C HIS A 38 -21.45 -21.79 5.98
N LEU A 39 -20.45 -20.94 6.19
CA LEU A 39 -19.03 -21.29 6.09
C LEU A 39 -18.35 -21.59 7.44
N GLU A 40 -19.13 -21.93 8.48
CA GLU A 40 -18.68 -22.06 9.89
C GLU A 40 -17.49 -23.02 10.09
N ASN A 41 -17.24 -23.95 9.17
CA ASN A 41 -16.13 -24.91 9.22
C ASN A 41 -15.24 -24.89 7.98
N VAL A 42 -15.34 -23.84 7.15
CA VAL A 42 -14.61 -23.75 5.88
C VAL A 42 -13.67 -22.55 5.95
N PRO A 43 -12.35 -22.75 5.99
CA PRO A 43 -11.44 -21.61 5.91
C PRO A 43 -11.58 -20.95 4.52
N PHE A 44 -11.83 -19.64 4.50
CA PHE A 44 -12.04 -18.89 3.27
C PHE A 44 -11.27 -17.55 3.24
N THR A 45 -11.07 -17.04 2.04
CA THR A 45 -10.54 -15.70 1.74
C THR A 45 -11.62 -14.86 1.07
N LEU A 46 -11.54 -13.54 1.30
CA LEU A 46 -12.45 -12.55 0.72
C LEU A 46 -11.68 -11.71 -0.28
N CYS A 47 -12.23 -11.54 -1.48
CA CYS A 47 -11.67 -10.70 -2.53
C CYS A 47 -12.77 -9.82 -3.14
N TYR A 48 -12.42 -8.63 -3.64
CA TYR A 48 -13.33 -7.77 -4.38
C TYR A 48 -12.78 -7.39 -5.74
N ASN A 49 -13.68 -7.11 -6.68
CA ASN A 49 -13.29 -6.50 -7.94
C ASN A 49 -13.15 -4.99 -7.77
N SER A 50 -11.93 -4.50 -7.98
CA SER A 50 -11.63 -3.07 -8.09
C SER A 50 -12.33 -2.45 -9.30
N ALA A 51 -12.49 -1.14 -9.31
CA ALA A 51 -13.00 -0.37 -10.44
C ALA A 51 -12.14 -0.56 -11.70
N GLY A 52 -10.85 -0.86 -11.52
CA GLY A 52 -9.90 -1.20 -12.60
C GLY A 52 -10.03 -2.62 -13.17
N GLY A 53 -10.88 -3.47 -12.58
CA GLY A 53 -11.08 -4.87 -13.01
C GLY A 53 -10.23 -5.89 -12.23
N ASP A 54 -9.27 -5.44 -11.42
CA ASP A 54 -8.42 -6.30 -10.62
C ASP A 54 -9.18 -6.99 -9.49
N LEU A 55 -8.83 -8.24 -9.19
CA LEU A 55 -9.33 -8.96 -8.02
C LEU A 55 -8.36 -8.73 -6.86
N LEU A 56 -8.80 -7.97 -5.85
CA LEU A 56 -7.97 -7.59 -4.71
C LEU A 56 -8.46 -8.27 -3.42
N PRO A 57 -7.55 -8.77 -2.57
CA PRO A 57 -7.94 -9.40 -1.32
C PRO A 57 -8.47 -8.36 -0.32
N ILE A 58 -9.37 -8.80 0.55
CA ILE A 58 -9.82 -8.06 1.74
C ILE A 58 -9.28 -8.81 2.95
N THR A 59 -8.26 -8.24 3.58
CA THR A 59 -7.54 -8.85 4.72
C THR A 59 -7.50 -7.96 5.96
N ASN A 60 -7.96 -6.71 5.86
CA ASN A 60 -7.95 -5.73 6.95
C ASN A 60 -9.04 -4.67 6.73
N ASP A 61 -9.24 -3.81 7.72
CA ASP A 61 -10.26 -2.75 7.71
C ASP A 61 -10.05 -1.74 6.57
N GLU A 62 -8.79 -1.43 6.23
CA GLU A 62 -8.47 -0.46 5.18
C GLU A 62 -8.82 -1.00 3.78
N ASN A 63 -8.54 -2.28 3.52
CA ASN A 63 -8.91 -2.96 2.27
C ASN A 63 -10.44 -3.13 2.18
N LEU A 64 -11.11 -3.38 3.31
CA LEU A 64 -12.57 -3.41 3.38
C LEU A 64 -13.15 -2.04 3.00
N ARG A 65 -12.64 -0.96 3.58
CA ARG A 65 -13.04 0.42 3.28
C ARG A 65 -12.85 0.73 1.79
N LYS A 66 -11.67 0.42 1.23
CA LYS A 66 -11.37 0.59 -0.21
C LYS A 66 -12.32 -0.24 -1.10
N SER A 67 -12.71 -1.43 -0.67
CA SER A 67 -13.68 -2.26 -1.41
C SER A 67 -15.02 -1.54 -1.57
N PHE A 68 -15.47 -0.85 -0.51
CA PHE A 68 -16.71 -0.08 -0.53
C PHE A 68 -16.61 1.19 -1.38
N GLU A 69 -15.47 1.88 -1.36
CA GLU A 69 -15.22 3.05 -2.24
C GLU A 69 -15.20 2.67 -3.72
N SER A 70 -14.67 1.48 -4.01
CA SER A 70 -14.61 0.93 -5.36
C SER A 70 -15.96 0.41 -5.88
N ALA A 71 -16.95 0.26 -5.01
CA ALA A 71 -18.25 -0.30 -5.36
C ALA A 71 -19.07 0.71 -6.19
N ARG A 72 -19.25 0.43 -7.49
CA ARG A 72 -20.08 1.24 -8.39
C ARG A 72 -20.96 0.37 -9.30
N PRO A 73 -22.29 0.26 -9.07
CA PRO A 73 -23.08 0.60 -7.87
C PRO A 73 -23.12 -0.52 -6.82
N THR A 74 -22.56 -1.69 -7.14
CA THR A 74 -22.58 -2.88 -6.27
C THR A 74 -21.16 -3.36 -5.99
N LEU A 75 -20.86 -3.69 -4.74
CA LEU A 75 -19.64 -4.40 -4.40
C LEU A 75 -19.74 -5.84 -4.94
N ARG A 76 -18.78 -6.25 -5.76
CA ARG A 76 -18.66 -7.64 -6.23
C ARG A 76 -17.64 -8.36 -5.36
N LEU A 77 -18.12 -9.22 -4.49
CA LEU A 77 -17.33 -10.00 -3.55
C LEU A 77 -17.17 -11.43 -4.07
N LEU A 78 -15.94 -11.94 -4.06
CA LEU A 78 -15.60 -13.32 -4.35
C LEU A 78 -15.07 -13.97 -3.08
N ILE A 79 -15.64 -15.11 -2.72
CA ILE A 79 -15.26 -15.91 -1.57
C ILE A 79 -14.59 -17.17 -2.13
N GLN A 80 -13.40 -17.49 -1.66
CA GLN A 80 -12.63 -18.66 -2.10
C GLN A 80 -12.23 -19.50 -0.91
N ARG A 81 -12.22 -20.82 -1.06
CA ARG A 81 -11.72 -21.75 -0.03
C ARG A 81 -10.20 -21.60 0.08
N LYS A 82 -9.68 -21.53 1.31
CA LYS A 82 -8.25 -21.45 1.58
C LYS A 82 -7.59 -22.77 1.16
N GLY A 83 -6.56 -22.69 0.32
CA GLY A 83 -5.84 -23.79 -0.29
C GLY A 83 -6.34 -24.22 -1.69
N GLU A 84 -7.41 -23.60 -2.21
CA GLU A 84 -7.96 -23.95 -3.53
C GLU A 84 -7.61 -22.96 -4.63
N SER A 85 -7.09 -21.77 -4.29
CA SER A 85 -6.61 -20.85 -5.31
C SER A 85 -5.37 -21.39 -6.01
N TRP A 86 -5.22 -21.09 -7.30
CA TRP A 86 -4.01 -21.45 -8.04
C TRP A 86 -2.76 -20.80 -7.43
N GLU A 87 -2.88 -19.59 -6.88
CA GLU A 87 -1.76 -18.92 -6.21
C GLU A 87 -1.32 -19.63 -4.93
N GLU A 88 -2.24 -20.17 -4.13
CA GLU A 88 -1.91 -20.94 -2.92
C GLU A 88 -1.31 -22.32 -3.26
N LYS A 89 -1.69 -22.88 -4.42
CA LYS A 89 -1.23 -24.21 -4.86
C LYS A 89 0.09 -24.18 -5.65
N TYR A 90 0.41 -23.07 -6.31
CA TYR A 90 1.56 -22.95 -7.22
C TYR A 90 2.43 -21.70 -6.98
N GLY A 91 2.10 -20.86 -5.99
CA GLY A 91 2.79 -19.61 -5.68
C GLY A 91 2.39 -18.46 -6.63
N TYR A 92 2.74 -17.24 -6.23
CA TYR A 92 2.66 -16.05 -7.09
C TYR A 92 3.82 -16.09 -8.11
N GLY A 93 3.69 -16.92 -9.14
CA GLY A 93 4.60 -17.01 -10.27
C GLY A 93 3.97 -16.40 -11.52
N THR A 94 4.73 -15.59 -12.26
CA THR A 94 4.31 -15.01 -13.53
C THR A 94 3.89 -16.11 -14.52
N ASP A 95 2.93 -15.78 -15.39
CA ASP A 95 2.09 -16.55 -16.35
C ASP A 95 2.75 -17.66 -17.21
N SER A 96 4.00 -18.00 -16.97
CA SER A 96 4.80 -18.99 -17.69
C SER A 96 4.28 -20.44 -17.64
N ASP A 97 3.47 -20.83 -16.64
CA ASP A 97 3.00 -22.23 -16.51
C ASP A 97 1.64 -22.50 -17.17
N ARG A 98 0.91 -21.47 -17.62
CA ARG A 98 -0.39 -21.66 -18.30
C ARG A 98 -0.27 -22.37 -19.65
N ARG A 99 0.91 -22.35 -20.28
CA ARG A 99 1.15 -22.94 -21.61
C ARG A 99 1.63 -24.39 -21.61
N ARG A 100 1.93 -25.00 -20.47
CA ARG A 100 2.49 -26.37 -20.43
C ARG A 100 1.43 -27.46 -20.29
N LYS A 101 0.40 -27.43 -21.15
CA LYS A 101 -0.49 -28.56 -21.38
C LYS A 101 -0.40 -29.02 -22.84
N GLY A 102 0.77 -29.52 -23.20
CA GLY A 102 1.00 -30.29 -24.42
C GLY A 102 1.64 -31.63 -24.06
N LEU A 103 0.92 -32.72 -24.36
CA LEU A 103 1.39 -34.11 -24.56
C LEU A 103 2.14 -34.86 -23.43
N SER A 104 2.44 -34.26 -22.29
CA SER A 104 3.21 -34.93 -21.20
C SER A 104 2.42 -35.94 -20.36
N ALA A 105 1.25 -36.39 -20.81
CA ALA A 105 0.36 -37.32 -20.08
C ALA A 105 0.65 -38.81 -20.35
N LEU A 106 1.67 -39.15 -21.15
CA LEU A 106 1.91 -40.51 -21.63
C LEU A 106 3.12 -41.25 -21.00
N ILE A 107 3.78 -40.67 -19.98
CA ILE A 107 4.93 -41.33 -19.33
C ILE A 107 4.64 -41.49 -17.82
N PRO A 108 4.64 -42.72 -17.27
CA PRO A 108 4.49 -42.95 -15.84
C PRO A 108 5.84 -42.66 -15.15
N VAL A 109 6.17 -41.39 -14.97
CA VAL A 109 7.24 -40.98 -14.05
C VAL A 109 6.66 -40.92 -12.64
N GLN A 110 7.25 -41.69 -11.74
CA GLN A 110 6.95 -41.64 -10.30
C GLN A 110 7.01 -40.18 -9.83
N LYS A 111 5.86 -39.64 -9.40
CA LYS A 111 5.76 -38.26 -8.92
C LYS A 111 6.63 -38.12 -7.68
N ILE A 112 7.77 -37.45 -7.82
CA ILE A 112 8.61 -36.96 -6.73
C ILE A 112 7.70 -36.28 -5.69
N PRO A 113 7.87 -36.51 -4.37
CA PRO A 113 7.01 -35.91 -3.35
C PRO A 113 7.11 -34.39 -3.51
N LYS A 114 6.02 -33.77 -3.97
CA LYS A 114 5.95 -32.32 -4.07
C LYS A 114 6.06 -31.80 -2.65
N ARG A 115 7.12 -31.04 -2.36
CA ARG A 115 7.25 -30.31 -1.09
C ARG A 115 6.06 -29.35 -1.02
N ASN A 116 5.04 -29.72 -0.26
CA ASN A 116 3.86 -28.91 -0.04
C ASN A 116 4.19 -27.85 1.02
N TYR A 117 5.01 -26.86 0.67
CA TYR A 117 5.03 -25.62 1.45
C TYR A 117 3.72 -24.89 1.17
N SER A 118 2.80 -24.91 2.11
CA SER A 118 1.58 -24.12 2.05
C SER A 118 1.93 -22.66 2.41
N ILE A 119 2.37 -21.90 1.41
CA ILE A 119 2.54 -20.45 1.55
C ILE A 119 1.13 -19.85 1.57
N SER A 120 0.76 -19.17 2.65
CA SER A 120 -0.55 -18.51 2.75
C SER A 120 -0.65 -17.35 1.76
N ASN A 121 -1.88 -16.95 1.46
CA ASN A 121 -2.08 -15.68 0.77
C ASN A 121 -1.49 -14.51 1.58
N PRO A 122 -1.07 -13.44 0.89
CA PRO A 122 -0.52 -12.27 1.55
C PRO A 122 -1.62 -11.63 2.41
N GLU A 123 -1.30 -11.40 3.68
CA GLU A 123 -2.22 -10.82 4.66
C GLU A 123 -1.78 -9.39 5.00
N ASP A 124 -2.76 -8.59 5.41
CA ASP A 124 -2.57 -7.20 5.85
C ASP A 124 -1.86 -6.28 4.83
N PHE A 125 -2.30 -6.31 3.57
CA PHE A 125 -1.73 -5.46 2.53
C PHE A 125 -2.02 -3.98 2.79
N ARG A 126 -0.96 -3.21 2.98
CA ARG A 126 -1.04 -1.77 3.24
C ARG A 126 -0.02 -1.03 2.40
N GLN A 127 -0.46 0.10 1.85
CA GLN A 127 0.43 1.00 1.13
C GLN A 127 1.36 1.68 2.12
N VAL A 128 2.67 1.56 1.93
CA VAL A 128 3.68 2.20 2.80
C VAL A 128 4.14 3.56 2.27
N SER A 129 4.15 3.75 0.95
CA SER A 129 4.54 4.99 0.30
C SER A 129 3.97 5.16 -1.10
N SER A 130 4.10 6.36 -1.66
CA SER A 130 3.92 6.65 -3.10
C SER A 130 4.62 7.93 -3.51
N ILE A 131 5.05 8.00 -4.77
CA ILE A 131 5.43 9.26 -5.42
C ILE A 131 4.14 9.91 -5.95
N ILE A 132 4.02 11.23 -5.77
CA ILE A 132 2.85 12.03 -6.14
C ILE A 132 3.29 13.16 -7.07
N ASP A 133 2.39 13.64 -7.93
CA ASP A 133 2.56 14.85 -8.73
C ASP A 133 3.81 14.85 -9.62
N VAL A 134 4.20 13.68 -10.14
CA VAL A 134 5.40 13.48 -10.98
C VAL A 134 5.42 14.45 -12.17
N ASP A 135 4.26 14.76 -12.75
CA ASP A 135 4.16 15.62 -13.95
C ASP A 135 4.01 17.11 -13.61
N ILE A 136 3.84 17.47 -12.33
CA ILE A 136 3.58 18.84 -11.88
C ILE A 136 4.80 19.40 -11.14
N VAL A 137 5.48 18.53 -10.39
CA VAL A 137 6.66 18.89 -9.61
C VAL A 137 7.88 18.93 -10.55
N PRO A 138 8.75 19.95 -10.44
CA PRO A 138 9.96 20.02 -11.25
C PRO A 138 10.80 18.74 -11.17
N GLU A 139 11.52 18.40 -12.24
CA GLU A 139 12.31 17.16 -12.33
C GLU A 139 13.34 16.98 -11.21
N ALA A 140 13.91 18.09 -10.72
CA ALA A 140 14.86 18.08 -9.60
C ALA A 140 14.20 17.83 -8.23
N HIS A 141 12.87 17.76 -8.18
CA HIS A 141 12.10 17.59 -6.96
C HIS A 141 11.30 16.28 -7.00
N ARG A 142 11.01 15.73 -5.82
CA ARG A 142 10.18 14.54 -5.66
C ARG A 142 9.20 14.75 -4.52
N ARG A 143 7.91 14.60 -4.81
CA ARG A 143 6.87 14.60 -3.79
C ARG A 143 6.55 13.17 -3.37
N VAL A 144 6.84 12.85 -2.12
CA VAL A 144 6.73 11.51 -1.53
C VAL A 144 5.68 11.53 -0.44
N ARG A 145 4.76 10.57 -0.48
CA ARG A 145 3.86 10.26 0.64
C ARG A 145 4.39 9.05 1.40
N LEU A 146 4.44 9.15 2.72
CA LEU A 146 4.76 8.07 3.65
C LEU A 146 3.53 7.78 4.53
N CYS A 147 3.14 6.51 4.61
CA CYS A 147 2.00 6.06 5.40
C CYS A 147 2.48 5.19 6.57
N LYS A 148 2.42 5.74 7.79
CA LYS A 148 2.80 5.04 9.01
C LYS A 148 1.62 4.21 9.52
N HIS A 149 1.74 2.89 9.43
CA HIS A 149 0.71 1.95 9.87
C HIS A 149 0.95 1.49 11.31
N GLY A 150 -0.06 1.68 12.17
CA GLY A 150 -0.33 0.91 13.39
C GLY A 150 0.78 0.74 14.42
N SER A 151 1.93 1.38 14.23
CA SER A 151 3.11 1.26 15.06
C SER A 151 3.47 2.65 15.59
N ASP A 152 3.98 2.68 16.82
CA ASP A 152 4.56 3.89 17.39
C ASP A 152 5.98 4.17 16.85
N ARG A 153 6.44 3.35 15.89
CA ARG A 153 7.77 3.50 15.29
C ARG A 153 7.87 4.82 14.53
N PRO A 154 8.94 5.61 14.71
CA PRO A 154 9.12 6.86 13.98
C PRO A 154 9.20 6.60 12.47
N LEU A 155 9.05 7.66 11.67
CA LEU A 155 9.19 7.59 10.21
C LEU A 155 10.60 7.16 9.75
N GLY A 156 11.59 7.19 10.63
CA GLY A 156 12.91 6.62 10.38
C GLY A 156 13.88 7.53 9.62
N PHE A 157 13.75 8.85 9.76
CA PHE A 157 14.73 9.81 9.26
C PHE A 157 14.84 11.00 10.22
N TYR A 158 15.92 11.76 10.10
CA TYR A 158 16.18 12.95 10.89
C TYR A 158 16.45 14.13 9.96
N ILE A 159 16.10 15.33 10.43
CA ILE A 159 16.36 16.58 9.71
C ILE A 159 17.38 17.43 10.45
N ARG A 160 18.01 18.35 9.73
CA ARG A 160 18.96 19.33 10.25
C ARG A 160 18.82 20.65 9.52
N ASP A 161 19.28 21.72 10.14
CA ASP A 161 19.56 22.96 9.44
C ASP A 161 20.74 22.79 8.47
N GLY A 162 20.71 23.59 7.40
CA GLY A 162 21.79 23.71 6.45
C GLY A 162 21.67 24.98 5.63
N THR A 163 22.59 25.14 4.68
CA THR A 163 22.59 26.26 3.75
C THR A 163 22.28 25.74 2.35
N SER A 164 21.20 26.23 1.76
CA SER A 164 20.86 26.00 0.36
C SER A 164 21.34 27.18 -0.48
N VAL A 165 21.84 26.90 -1.67
CA VAL A 165 22.25 27.94 -2.63
C VAL A 165 21.17 28.05 -3.68
N ARG A 166 20.54 29.23 -3.77
CA ARG A 166 19.45 29.49 -4.72
C ARG A 166 19.81 30.62 -5.64
N VAL A 167 19.40 30.49 -6.91
CA VAL A 167 19.46 31.58 -7.88
C VAL A 167 18.23 32.46 -7.66
N THR A 168 18.47 33.70 -7.27
CA THR A 168 17.43 34.73 -7.12
C THR A 168 17.60 35.79 -8.21
N GLU A 169 16.60 36.66 -8.38
CA GLU A 169 16.68 37.80 -9.31
C GLU A 169 17.87 38.74 -9.02
N ARG A 170 18.39 38.72 -7.79
CA ARG A 170 19.54 39.53 -7.35
C ARG A 170 20.87 38.76 -7.41
N GLY A 171 20.89 37.57 -7.99
CA GLY A 171 22.03 36.68 -8.09
C GLY A 171 21.95 35.46 -7.16
N VAL A 172 23.10 34.82 -6.95
CA VAL A 172 23.20 33.61 -6.13
C VAL A 172 23.16 33.98 -4.64
N ALA A 173 22.16 33.47 -3.93
CA ALA A 173 21.96 33.72 -2.51
C ALA A 173 22.08 32.43 -1.69
N LYS A 174 22.73 32.54 -0.53
CA LYS A 174 22.73 31.49 0.49
C LYS A 174 21.52 31.69 1.38
N VAL A 175 20.63 30.71 1.41
CA VAL A 175 19.43 30.72 2.24
C VAL A 175 19.46 29.56 3.23
N GLN A 176 18.81 29.72 4.37
CA GLN A 176 18.63 28.62 5.32
C GLN A 176 17.68 27.59 4.70
N GLY A 177 18.07 26.31 4.79
CA GLY A 177 17.30 25.18 4.31
C GLY A 177 17.29 24.06 5.34
N ILE A 178 16.33 23.15 5.22
CA ILE A 178 16.19 21.97 6.05
C ILE A 178 16.57 20.76 5.22
N PHE A 179 17.41 19.89 5.75
CA PHE A 179 17.96 18.75 5.02
C PHE A 179 17.78 17.47 5.80
N ILE A 180 17.60 16.36 5.11
CA ILE A 180 17.66 15.04 5.73
C ILE A 180 19.11 14.76 6.17
N SER A 181 19.33 14.59 7.46
CA SER A 181 20.66 14.39 8.05
C SER A 181 21.08 12.93 8.10
N ARG A 182 20.14 12.02 8.35
CA ARG A 182 20.35 10.57 8.35
C ARG A 182 19.04 9.81 8.19
N LEU A 183 19.14 8.58 7.72
CA LEU A 183 18.07 7.59 7.72
C LEU A 183 18.34 6.56 8.83
N VAL A 184 17.28 5.92 9.32
CA VAL A 184 17.37 4.83 10.29
C VAL A 184 17.33 3.51 9.55
N ASP A 185 18.30 2.64 9.84
CA ASP A 185 18.37 1.28 9.31
C ASP A 185 17.09 0.49 9.59
N GLY A 186 16.48 -0.04 8.53
CA GLY A 186 15.18 -0.72 8.58
C GLY A 186 14.00 0.19 8.93
N GLY A 187 14.19 1.51 8.95
CA GLY A 187 13.15 2.50 9.15
C GLY A 187 12.23 2.63 7.94
N LEU A 188 11.06 3.26 8.12
CA LEU A 188 10.09 3.42 7.03
C LEU A 188 10.68 4.22 5.86
N ALA A 189 11.29 5.37 6.12
CA ALA A 189 11.88 6.20 5.08
C ALA A 189 12.98 5.47 4.29
N GLU A 190 13.92 4.81 4.97
CA GLU A 190 14.96 4.02 4.32
C GLU A 190 14.37 2.88 3.47
N SER A 191 13.44 2.11 4.04
CA SER A 191 12.84 0.95 3.37
C SER A 191 12.09 1.32 2.09
N THR A 192 11.60 2.56 1.98
CA THR A 192 10.95 3.04 0.76
C THR A 192 11.94 3.41 -0.35
N GLY A 193 13.19 3.77 -0.02
CA GLY A 193 14.19 4.24 -0.98
C GLY A 193 13.80 5.55 -1.70
N LEU A 194 12.76 6.25 -1.25
CA LEU A 194 12.24 7.45 -1.91
C LEU A 194 12.87 8.75 -1.38
N LEU A 195 13.45 8.71 -0.18
CA LEU A 195 14.13 9.80 0.48
C LEU A 195 15.61 9.45 0.68
N GLY A 196 16.49 10.40 0.44
CA GLY A 196 17.94 10.29 0.60
C GLY A 196 18.50 11.20 1.68
N VAL A 197 19.68 10.85 2.20
CA VAL A 197 20.47 11.76 3.03
C VAL A 197 20.95 12.92 2.16
N ASN A 198 20.88 14.13 2.71
CA ASN A 198 21.14 15.42 2.05
C ASN A 198 20.06 15.91 1.08
N ASP A 199 18.92 15.23 0.98
CA ASP A 199 17.76 15.81 0.30
C ASP A 199 17.32 17.09 1.04
N GLU A 200 17.05 18.16 0.30
CA GLU A 200 16.49 19.39 0.85
C GLU A 200 14.99 19.22 1.02
N VAL A 201 14.46 19.37 2.22
CA VAL A 201 13.02 19.41 2.47
C VAL A 201 12.52 20.79 2.04
N LEU A 202 11.59 20.83 1.08
CA LEU A 202 11.02 22.07 0.55
C LEU A 202 9.62 22.33 1.10
N GLU A 203 8.82 21.28 1.23
CA GLU A 203 7.44 21.34 1.69
C GLU A 203 7.09 20.15 2.58
N VAL A 204 6.21 20.37 3.54
CA VAL A 204 5.58 19.33 4.36
C VAL A 204 4.06 19.53 4.30
N ASN A 205 3.35 18.52 3.80
CA ASN A 205 1.88 18.49 3.63
C ASN A 205 1.33 19.74 2.92
N GLY A 206 2.04 20.21 1.90
CA GLY A 206 1.67 21.40 1.10
C GLY A 206 2.05 22.74 1.72
N ILE A 207 2.77 22.75 2.86
CA ILE A 207 3.26 23.96 3.50
C ILE A 207 4.77 24.07 3.26
N TYR A 208 5.20 25.17 2.63
CA TYR A 208 6.61 25.48 2.44
C TYR A 208 7.36 25.61 3.77
N VAL A 209 8.57 25.05 3.83
CA VAL A 209 9.41 25.12 5.04
C VAL A 209 10.32 26.33 5.10
N GLN A 210 10.45 27.07 3.99
CA GLN A 210 11.31 28.26 3.93
C GLN A 210 10.87 29.29 4.98
N GLY A 211 11.83 29.76 5.79
CA GLY A 211 11.57 30.73 6.87
C GLY A 211 10.99 30.13 8.15
N LYS A 212 10.80 28.81 8.23
CA LYS A 212 10.45 28.10 9.47
C LYS A 212 11.70 27.62 10.20
N THR A 213 11.61 27.51 11.52
CA THR A 213 12.68 26.90 12.33
C THR A 213 12.68 25.38 12.20
N LEU A 214 13.81 24.74 12.49
CA LEU A 214 13.93 23.28 12.53
C LEU A 214 12.86 22.63 13.42
N ASP A 215 12.60 23.20 14.59
CA ASP A 215 11.58 22.71 15.53
C ASP A 215 10.18 22.80 14.93
N GLN A 216 9.82 23.92 14.29
CA GLN A 216 8.52 24.07 13.64
C GLN A 216 8.31 23.04 12.53
N VAL A 217 9.35 22.75 11.73
CA VAL A 217 9.27 21.74 10.67
C VAL A 217 9.17 20.34 11.27
N THR A 218 9.88 20.07 12.37
CA THR A 218 9.77 18.83 13.12
C THR A 218 8.34 18.63 13.63
N ASP A 219 7.75 19.64 14.25
CA ASP A 219 6.37 19.61 14.74
C ASP A 219 5.37 19.36 13.61
N MET A 220 5.57 20.00 12.45
CA MET A 220 4.75 19.77 11.26
C MET A 220 4.81 18.31 10.78
N MET A 221 6.00 17.70 10.78
CA MET A 221 6.18 16.30 10.40
C MET A 221 5.57 15.35 11.41
N VAL A 222 5.73 15.62 12.71
CA VAL A 222 5.17 14.81 13.79
C VAL A 222 3.64 14.87 13.78
N ALA A 223 3.06 16.06 13.61
CA ALA A 223 1.61 16.24 13.52
C ALA A 223 0.99 15.47 12.34
N ASN A 224 1.75 15.25 11.26
CA ASN A 224 1.31 14.52 10.07
C ASN A 224 1.94 13.12 9.94
N ALA A 225 2.53 12.58 11.01
CA ALA A 225 3.35 11.35 10.92
C ALA A 225 2.57 10.12 10.41
N HIS A 226 1.25 10.08 10.56
CA HIS A 226 0.43 8.99 10.01
C HIS A 226 0.32 9.02 8.48
N ASN A 227 0.32 10.21 7.89
CA ASN A 227 0.18 10.43 6.45
C ASN A 227 0.99 11.66 6.05
N LEU A 228 2.31 11.49 6.01
CA LEU A 228 3.24 12.57 5.75
C LEU A 228 3.45 12.71 4.24
N ILE A 229 3.38 13.93 3.72
CA ILE A 229 3.74 14.26 2.34
C ILE A 229 4.92 15.23 2.39
N ILE A 230 6.07 14.81 1.86
CA ILE A 230 7.27 15.64 1.76
C ILE A 230 7.55 15.93 0.29
N THR A 231 7.80 17.19 -0.04
CA THR A 231 8.46 17.55 -1.30
C THR A 231 9.94 17.73 -1.01
N GLY A 232 10.77 16.80 -1.48
CA GLY A 232 12.22 16.86 -1.39
C GLY A 232 12.84 17.40 -2.69
N GLY A 233 13.87 18.22 -2.59
CA GLY A 233 14.76 18.55 -3.69
C GLY A 233 16.00 17.66 -3.65
N PHE A 234 16.29 16.98 -4.75
CA PHE A 234 17.54 16.24 -4.91
C PHE A 234 18.48 17.06 -5.79
N PHE A 235 19.66 17.40 -5.26
CA PHE A 235 20.71 18.00 -6.07
C PHE A 235 21.31 16.90 -6.96
N ILE A 236 20.85 16.82 -8.21
CA ILE A 236 21.60 16.12 -9.26
C ILE A 236 22.82 17.02 -9.55
N LEU A 237 23.93 16.75 -8.86
CA LEU A 237 25.24 17.03 -9.48
C LEU A 237 25.32 16.03 -10.63
N GLU A 238 24.92 16.45 -11.83
CA GLU A 238 25.33 15.75 -13.04
C GLU A 238 26.86 15.75 -13.01
N ILE A 239 27.43 14.54 -12.92
CA ILE A 239 28.87 14.28 -12.96
C ILE A 239 29.29 14.26 -14.43
#